data_AF-A0ABD0QAS8-F1
#
_entry.id   AF-A0ABD0QAS8-F1
#
_cell.length_a   1.000
_cell.length_b   1.000
_cell.length_c   1.000
_cell.angle_alpha   90.00
_cell.angle_beta   90.00
_cell.angle_gamma   90.00
#
_symmetry.space_group_name_H-M   'P 1'
#
loop_
_entity.id
_entity.type
_entity.pdbx_description
1 polymer ?
#
loop_
_entity_poly.entity_id
_entity_poly.type
_entity_poly.pdbx_seq_one_letter_code
_entity_poly.pdbx_strand_id
1 'polypeptide(L)'
;MVLGKVKNFFVSYDCLNDSNVPVFASGDFVSGRVIIEVTGEIRVKSLNIHAKGLAKVRWTESRNAGSNTAYTQNFTEEVEYLNHRDVLIGHDR
;
A
#
# COMPACT_ATOMS: atom_id res chain seq x y z
N MET A 1 -34.79 11.03 7.99
CA MET A 1 -33.86 9.90 8.24
C MET A 1 -32.49 10.49 8.52
N VAL A 2 -31.89 10.21 9.67
CA VAL A 2 -30.52 10.64 10.00
C VAL A 2 -29.58 9.52 9.59
N LEU A 3 -28.61 9.81 8.71
CA LEU A 3 -27.59 8.84 8.32
C LEU A 3 -26.61 8.61 9.47
N GLY A 4 -26.13 7.38 9.59
CA GLY A 4 -25.05 7.02 10.50
C GLY A 4 -23.72 7.67 10.11
N LYS A 5 -22.73 7.51 10.98
CA LYS A 5 -21.34 7.92 10.75
C LYS A 5 -20.42 6.71 10.79
N VAL A 6 -19.31 6.77 10.08
CA VAL A 6 -18.23 5.79 10.24
C VAL A 6 -17.52 6.05 11.56
N LYS A 7 -17.44 5.02 12.39
CA LYS A 7 -16.77 5.03 13.69
C LYS A 7 -15.35 4.49 13.57
N ASN A 8 -15.18 3.33 12.93
CA ASN A 8 -13.89 2.71 12.66
C ASN A 8 -13.79 2.30 11.19
N PHE A 9 -12.59 2.42 10.62
CA PHE A 9 -12.29 1.98 9.25
C PHE A 9 -10.81 1.57 9.17
N PHE A 10 -10.55 0.28 9.03
CA PHE A 10 -9.19 -0.26 8.99
C PHE A 10 -9.11 -1.58 8.20
N VAL A 11 -7.89 -1.96 7.84
CA VAL A 11 -7.57 -3.24 7.20
C VAL A 11 -7.00 -4.18 8.27
N SER A 12 -7.43 -5.43 8.24
CA SER A 12 -6.87 -6.50 9.08
C SER A 12 -6.42 -7.63 8.17
N TYR A 13 -5.19 -8.12 8.38
CA TYR A 13 -4.72 -9.33 7.72
C TYR A 13 -5.20 -10.57 8.47
N ASP A 14 -5.39 -11.67 7.76
CA ASP A 14 -5.68 -12.95 8.37
C ASP A 14 -4.37 -13.53 8.94
N CYS A 15 -4.35 -13.76 10.26
CA CYS A 15 -3.21 -14.33 10.96
C CYS A 15 -3.51 -15.79 11.32
N LEU A 16 -2.62 -16.72 10.94
CA LEU A 16 -2.77 -18.13 11.33
C LEU A 16 -2.44 -18.38 12.81
N ASN A 17 -1.66 -17.49 13.44
CA ASN A 17 -1.27 -17.57 14.85
C ASN A 17 -1.52 -16.22 15.54
N ASP A 18 -2.13 -16.23 16.72
CA ASP A 18 -2.58 -15.04 17.47
C ASP A 18 -1.46 -14.12 18.00
N SER A 19 -0.18 -14.47 17.82
CA SER A 19 0.92 -13.80 18.51
C SER A 19 1.84 -12.92 17.65
N ASN A 20 1.81 -13.04 16.32
CA ASN A 20 2.76 -12.32 15.45
C ASN A 20 2.08 -11.64 14.25
N VAL A 21 2.60 -10.47 13.87
CA VAL A 21 2.28 -9.81 12.60
C VAL A 21 2.72 -10.72 11.45
N PRO A 22 1.86 -10.98 10.45
CA PRO A 22 2.20 -11.89 9.36
C PRO A 22 3.32 -11.29 8.50
N VAL A 23 4.26 -12.15 8.11
CA VAL A 23 5.34 -11.81 7.18
C VAL A 23 5.12 -12.63 5.92
N PHE A 24 5.18 -11.98 4.76
CA PHE A 24 4.90 -12.58 3.46
C PHE A 24 6.15 -12.58 2.58
N ALA A 25 6.24 -13.57 1.69
CA ALA A 25 7.27 -13.74 0.69
C ALA A 25 6.67 -14.01 -0.70
N SER A 26 7.54 -14.09 -1.71
CA SER A 26 7.15 -14.37 -3.09
C SER A 26 6.39 -15.70 -3.18
N GLY A 27 5.18 -15.64 -3.74
CA GLY A 27 4.29 -16.80 -3.90
C GLY A 27 3.24 -16.95 -2.78
N ASP A 28 3.34 -16.19 -1.69
CA ASP A 28 2.33 -16.23 -0.63
C ASP A 28 1.03 -15.54 -1.03
N PHE A 29 -0.08 -16.05 -0.51
CA PHE A 29 -1.36 -15.36 -0.56
C PHE A 29 -1.50 -14.37 0.60
N VAL A 30 -1.63 -13.09 0.29
CA VAL A 30 -1.97 -12.06 1.28
C VAL A 30 -3.49 -11.99 1.42
N SER A 31 -4.01 -12.47 2.55
CA SER A 31 -5.46 -12.50 2.83
C SER A 31 -5.82 -11.60 4.01
N GLY A 32 -7.05 -11.09 4.01
CA GLY A 32 -7.52 -10.18 5.05
C GLY A 32 -8.89 -9.59 4.76
N ARG A 33 -9.27 -8.61 5.58
CA ARG A 33 -10.59 -7.95 5.55
C ARG A 33 -10.47 -6.45 5.74
N VAL A 34 -11.38 -5.74 5.11
CA VAL A 34 -11.65 -4.33 5.40
C VAL A 34 -12.79 -4.26 6.42
N ILE A 35 -12.52 -3.70 7.59
CA ILE A 35 -13.48 -3.60 8.70
C ILE A 35 -13.97 -2.16 8.80
N ILE A 36 -15.30 -1.98 8.74
CA ILE A 36 -15.97 -0.69 8.85
C ILE A 36 -17.05 -0.80 9.93
N GLU A 37 -16.93 -0.01 10.99
CA GLU A 37 -17.99 0.15 11.99
C GLU A 37 -18.76 1.43 11.72
N VAL A 38 -20.09 1.36 11.75
CA VAL A 38 -20.98 2.51 11.52
C VAL A 38 -21.98 2.66 12.65
N THR A 39 -22.35 3.90 12.97
CA THR A 39 -23.31 4.21 14.04
C THR A 39 -24.78 4.12 13.59
N GLY A 40 -25.03 3.76 12.33
CA GLY A 40 -26.35 3.72 11.69
C GLY A 40 -26.20 3.51 10.18
N GLU A 41 -27.30 3.58 9.45
CA GLU A 41 -27.30 3.37 8.00
C GLU A 41 -26.47 4.43 7.27
N ILE A 42 -25.59 3.99 6.37
CA ILE A 42 -24.82 4.87 5.48
C ILE A 42 -25.04 4.47 4.03
N ARG A 43 -24.93 5.44 3.12
CA ARG A 43 -24.89 5.17 1.68
C ARG A 43 -23.43 5.12 1.23
N VAL A 44 -23.04 4.00 0.64
CA VAL A 44 -21.70 3.78 0.11
C VAL A 44 -21.79 3.65 -1.40
N LYS A 45 -20.95 4.40 -2.12
CA LYS A 45 -20.87 4.31 -3.58
C LYS A 45 -20.03 3.09 -3.99
N SER A 46 -18.81 3.02 -3.44
CA SER A 46 -17.90 1.91 -3.63
C SER A 46 -16.96 1.76 -2.44
N LEU A 47 -16.43 0.55 -2.28
CA LEU A 47 -15.31 0.25 -1.39
C LEU A 47 -14.24 -0.44 -2.24
N ASN A 48 -13.08 0.19 -2.38
CA ASN A 48 -12.02 -0.26 -3.27
C ASN A 48 -10.76 -0.57 -2.47
N ILE A 49 -9.98 -1.55 -2.92
CA ILE A 49 -8.65 -1.82 -2.40
C ILE A 49 -7.59 -1.58 -3.48
N HIS A 50 -6.43 -1.12 -3.04
CA HIS A 50 -5.25 -0.97 -3.87
C HIS A 50 -4.03 -1.44 -3.09
N ALA A 51 -3.54 -2.64 -3.42
CA ALA A 51 -2.30 -3.17 -2.87
C ALA A 51 -1.13 -2.78 -3.79
N LYS A 52 -0.08 -2.20 -3.20
CA LYS A 52 1.15 -1.79 -3.90
C LYS A 52 2.38 -2.38 -3.21
N GLY A 53 3.34 -2.81 -4.02
CA GLY A 53 4.68 -3.16 -3.56
C GLY A 53 5.68 -2.48 -4.48
N LEU A 54 6.57 -1.66 -3.91
CA LEU A 54 7.62 -0.95 -4.65
C LEU A 54 8.94 -0.98 -3.89
N ALA A 55 10.04 -0.99 -4.63
CA ALA A 55 11.35 -0.67 -4.08
C ALA A 55 11.77 0.71 -4.59
N LYS A 56 12.31 1.51 -3.67
CA LYS A 56 12.93 2.79 -3.97
C LYS A 56 14.36 2.74 -3.49
N VAL A 57 15.29 3.02 -4.40
CA VAL A 57 16.73 2.98 -4.12
C VAL A 57 17.34 4.36 -4.30
N ARG A 58 18.47 4.60 -3.63
CA ARG A 58 19.28 5.80 -3.75
C ARG A 58 20.75 5.39 -3.74
N TRP A 59 21.52 5.96 -4.65
CA TRP A 59 22.98 5.79 -4.68
C TRP A 59 23.66 7.06 -5.13
N THR A 60 24.98 7.11 -4.96
CA THR A 60 25.81 8.23 -5.40
C THR A 60 26.96 7.72 -6.25
N GLU A 61 27.31 8.45 -7.30
CA GLU A 61 28.47 8.16 -8.14
C GLU A 61 29.44 9.34 -8.11
N SER A 62 30.71 9.05 -7.86
CA SER A 62 31.78 10.04 -7.99
C SER A 62 32.14 10.20 -9.46
N ARG A 63 32.14 11.45 -9.94
CA ARG A 63 32.46 11.80 -11.33
C ARG A 63 33.60 12.81 -11.37
N ASN A 64 34.50 12.66 -12.35
CA ASN A 64 35.56 13.62 -12.63
C ASN A 64 35.21 14.38 -13.90
N ALA A 65 35.08 15.71 -13.84
CA ALA A 65 34.80 16.56 -15.01
C ALA A 65 36.08 17.05 -15.71
N GLY A 66 37.17 16.28 -15.62
CA GLY A 66 38.50 16.74 -16.02
C GLY A 66 39.09 17.80 -15.08
N SER A 67 40.28 18.30 -15.44
CA SER A 67 41.06 19.35 -14.75
C SER A 67 40.80 19.47 -13.23
N ASN A 68 41.10 18.39 -12.49
CA ASN A 68 41.10 18.36 -11.03
C ASN A 68 39.76 18.66 -10.32
N THR A 69 38.62 18.54 -11.02
CA THR A 69 37.29 18.71 -10.42
C THR A 69 36.59 17.36 -10.27
N ALA A 70 36.42 16.94 -9.01
CA ALA A 70 35.60 15.80 -8.63
C ALA A 70 34.29 16.30 -8.02
N TYR A 71 33.17 15.70 -8.42
CA TYR A 71 31.85 15.97 -7.84
C TYR A 71 31.07 14.67 -7.64
N THR A 72 30.16 14.69 -6.66
CA THR A 72 29.30 13.55 -6.34
C THR A 72 27.93 13.76 -6.96
N GLN A 73 27.53 12.86 -7.84
CA GLN A 73 26.19 12.83 -8.40
C GLN A 73 25.29 11.92 -7.56
N ASN A 74 24.07 12.36 -7.27
CA ASN A 74 23.06 11.58 -6.54
C ASN A 74 22.05 11.01 -7.53
N PHE A 75 21.69 9.75 -7.36
CA PHE A 75 20.70 9.05 -8.16
C PHE A 75 19.64 8.40 -7.27
N THR A 76 18.44 8.27 -7.81
CA THR A 76 17.34 7.54 -7.21
C THR A 76 16.60 6.78 -8.29
N GLU A 77 16.13 5.59 -7.99
CA GLU A 77 15.31 4.78 -8.89
C GLU A 77 14.17 4.12 -8.11
N GLU A 78 13.07 3.85 -8.79
CA GLU A 78 11.89 3.21 -8.22
C GLU A 78 11.40 2.11 -9.17
N VAL A 79 11.07 0.95 -8.62
CA VAL A 79 10.53 -0.19 -9.35
C VAL A 79 9.27 -0.71 -8.65
N GLU A 80 8.21 -0.94 -9.44
CA GLU A 80 6.95 -1.51 -8.98
C GLU A 80 6.97 -3.03 -9.13
N TYR A 81 6.69 -3.76 -8.04
CA TYR A 81 6.57 -5.22 -8.02
C TYR A 81 5.13 -5.71 -7.98
N LEU A 82 4.23 -4.92 -7.40
CA LEU A 82 2.82 -5.27 -7.25
C LEU A 82 1.95 -4.02 -7.43
N ASN A 83 0.90 -4.16 -8.24
CA ASN A 83 -0.12 -3.16 -8.46
C ASN A 83 -1.46 -3.85 -8.65
N HIS A 84 -2.09 -4.21 -7.54
CA HIS A 84 -3.35 -4.93 -7.53
C HIS A 84 -4.48 -4.01 -7.07
N ARG A 85 -5.58 -3.98 -7.83
CA ARG A 85 -6.77 -3.19 -7.53
C ARG A 85 -7.98 -4.10 -7.58
N ASP A 86 -8.90 -3.87 -6.66
CA ASP A 86 -10.17 -4.58 -6.64
C ASP A 86 -11.29 -3.73 -6.02
N VAL A 87 -12.53 -4.04 -6.39
CA VAL A 87 -13.75 -3.37 -5.92
C VAL A 87 -14.51 -4.34 -5.02
N LEU A 88 -14.47 -4.12 -3.72
CA LEU A 88 -15.14 -4.96 -2.72
C LEU A 88 -16.65 -4.69 -2.63
N ILE A 89 -17.07 -3.44 -2.81
CA ILE A 89 -18.47 -3.02 -2.79
C ILE A 89 -18.69 -2.01 -3.92
N GLY A 90 -19.84 -2.08 -4.59
CA GLY A 90 -20.22 -1.14 -5.64
C GLY A 90 -19.76 -1.61 -7.02
N HIS A 91 -19.50 -0.66 -7.92
CA HIS A 91 -18.98 -0.90 -9.26
C HIS A 91 -17.89 0.13 -9.56
N ASP A 92 -16.89 -0.29 -10.34
CA ASP A 92 -16.00 0.65 -11.00
C ASP A 92 -16.79 1.47 -12.03
N ARG A 93 -16.46 2.75 -12.13
CA ARG A 93 -17.09 3.67 -13.09
C ARG A 93 -16.51 3.53 -14.48
#